data_AF-A0A7V3H3D4-F1
#
_entry.id   AF-A0A7V3H3D4-F1
#
_cell.length_a   1.000
_cell.length_b   1.000
_cell.length_c   1.000
_cell.angle_alpha   90.00
_cell.angle_beta   90.00
_cell.angle_gamma   90.00
#
_symmetry.space_group_name_H-M   'P 1'
#
loop_
_entity.id
_entity.type
_entity.pdbx_description
1 polymer ?
#
loop_
_entity_poly.entity_id
_entity_poly.type
_entity_poly.pdbx_seq_one_letter_code
_entity_poly.pdbx_strand_id
1 'polypeptide(L)'
;MPMFAYVGRTRGGQTISGEMDAPNREAVVAQLRKQQVLATAVKQKAKDIEIRIPGFGGGVKEKDIAVFTRQFATMIDAGLPLVQCLEILASQQPNKVFRKALQDIRQDVEGGSTFANALKKQPKIFSQL
;
A
#
# COMPACT_ATOMS: atom_id res chain seq x y z
N MET A 1 -4.88 -15.03 19.12
CA MET A 1 -6.28 -14.65 18.80
C MET A 1 -6.36 -14.39 17.30
N PRO A 2 -7.52 -14.58 16.64
CA PRO A 2 -7.68 -14.22 15.24
C PRO A 2 -7.61 -12.69 15.07
N MET A 3 -6.89 -12.26 14.03
CA MET A 3 -6.78 -10.85 13.67
C MET A 3 -7.91 -10.49 12.70
N PHE A 4 -8.56 -9.36 12.93
CA PHE A 4 -9.64 -8.86 12.09
C PHE A 4 -9.28 -7.50 11.52
N ALA A 5 -9.54 -7.32 10.23
CA ALA A 5 -9.46 -6.01 9.58
C ALA A 5 -10.86 -5.39 9.52
N TYR A 6 -10.97 -4.14 9.96
CA TYR A 6 -12.25 -3.41 10.02
C TYR A 6 -12.23 -2.04 9.34
N VAL A 7 -13.16 -1.79 8.43
CA VAL A 7 -13.43 -0.43 7.93
C VAL A 7 -14.62 0.12 8.68
N GLY A 8 -14.52 1.33 9.20
CA GLY A 8 -15.64 2.01 9.81
C GLY A 8 -15.64 3.49 9.57
N ARG A 9 -16.79 4.14 9.77
CA ARG A 9 -16.96 5.57 9.60
C ARG A 9 -17.23 6.22 10.95
N THR A 10 -16.44 7.23 11.30
CA THR A 10 -16.65 8.04 12.51
C THR A 10 -17.83 9.00 12.32
N ARG A 11 -18.35 9.55 13.43
CA ARG A 11 -19.43 10.55 13.40
C ARG A 11 -19.08 11.82 12.59
N GLY A 12 -17.79 12.14 12.46
CA GLY A 12 -17.30 13.23 11.61
C GLY A 12 -17.24 12.89 10.12
N GLY A 13 -17.74 11.72 9.70
CA GLY A 13 -17.75 11.28 8.32
C GLY A 13 -16.42 10.72 7.81
N GLN A 14 -15.37 10.72 8.63
CA GLN A 14 -14.06 10.17 8.29
C GLN A 14 -14.06 8.65 8.38
N THR A 15 -13.62 8.00 7.31
CA THR A 15 -13.44 6.55 7.25
C THR A 15 -12.13 6.17 7.93
N ILE A 16 -12.20 5.31 8.94
CA ILE A 16 -11.07 4.71 9.60
C ILE A 16 -10.94 3.23 9.25
N SER A 17 -9.71 2.80 9.06
CA SER A 17 -9.35 1.43 8.73
C SER A 17 -8.23 0.99 9.68
N GLY A 18 -8.42 -0.09 10.45
CA GLY A 18 -7.40 -0.66 11.31
C GLY A 18 -7.49 -2.17 11.52
N GLU A 19 -6.40 -2.79 11.93
CA GLU A 19 -6.42 -4.20 12.34
C GLU A 19 -6.67 -4.26 13.85
N MET A 20 -7.46 -5.22 14.32
CA MET A 20 -7.61 -5.51 15.74
C MET A 20 -7.67 -7.00 16.03
N ASP A 21 -7.08 -7.40 17.14
CA ASP A 21 -7.21 -8.75 17.68
C ASP A 21 -8.56 -8.89 18.38
N ALA A 22 -9.34 -9.87 17.97
CA ALA A 22 -10.65 -10.14 18.55
C ALA A 22 -10.98 -11.63 18.49
N PRO A 23 -11.78 -12.16 19.43
CA PRO A 23 -12.20 -13.56 19.40
C PRO A 23 -13.19 -13.86 18.26
N ASN A 24 -14.01 -12.89 17.84
CA ASN A 24 -15.02 -13.05 16.78
C ASN A 24 -15.41 -11.70 16.14
N ARG A 25 -16.22 -11.76 15.07
CA ARG A 25 -16.72 -10.57 14.37
C ARG A 25 -17.58 -9.68 15.28
N GLU A 26 -18.42 -10.24 16.16
CA GLU A 26 -19.23 -9.43 17.07
C GLU A 26 -18.37 -8.59 18.02
N ALA A 27 -17.27 -9.14 18.53
CA ALA A 27 -16.35 -8.43 19.41
C ALA A 27 -15.70 -7.24 18.70
N VAL A 28 -15.34 -7.37 17.42
CA VAL A 28 -14.83 -6.25 16.61
C VAL A 28 -15.87 -5.15 16.49
N VAL A 29 -17.11 -5.50 16.15
CA VAL A 29 -18.21 -4.54 16.02
C VAL A 29 -18.51 -3.85 17.37
N ALA A 30 -18.50 -4.60 18.47
CA ALA A 30 -18.71 -4.06 19.82
C ALA A 30 -17.60 -3.07 20.22
N GLN A 31 -16.34 -3.39 19.90
CA GLN A 31 -15.19 -2.52 20.16
C GLN A 31 -15.28 -1.23 19.34
N LEU A 32 -15.67 -1.32 18.06
CA LEU A 32 -15.82 -0.16 17.18
C LEU A 32 -16.97 0.74 17.61
N ARG A 33 -18.08 0.16 18.05
CA ARG A 33 -19.19 0.91 18.65
C ARG A 33 -18.75 1.68 19.90
N LYS A 34 -17.92 1.08 20.77
CA LYS A 34 -17.34 1.79 21.93
C LYS A 34 -16.47 2.98 21.52
N GLN A 35 -15.81 2.90 20.37
CA GLN A 35 -14.99 3.98 19.81
C GLN A 35 -15.80 5.00 18.99
N GLN A 36 -17.14 4.92 18.99
CA GLN A 36 -18.03 5.75 18.17
C GLN A 36 -17.79 5.62 16.65
N VAL A 37 -17.35 4.44 16.21
CA VAL A 37 -17.09 4.12 14.81
C VAL A 37 -18.16 3.17 14.30
N LEU A 38 -18.86 3.58 13.23
CA LEU A 38 -19.81 2.71 12.53
C LEU A 38 -19.03 1.74 11.64
N ALA A 39 -18.94 0.48 12.06
CA ALA A 39 -18.32 -0.57 11.25
C ALA A 39 -19.07 -0.75 9.92
N THR A 40 -18.40 -0.44 8.82
CA THR A 40 -18.91 -0.59 7.44
C THR A 40 -18.52 -1.94 6.85
N ALA A 41 -17.36 -2.47 7.22
CA ALA A 41 -16.92 -3.81 6.83
C ALA A 41 -16.03 -4.42 7.93
N VAL A 42 -16.21 -5.71 8.20
CA VAL A 42 -15.36 -6.49 9.12
C VAL A 42 -15.06 -7.83 8.48
N LYS A 43 -13.77 -8.17 8.33
CA LYS A 43 -13.32 -9.46 7.79
C LYS A 43 -12.25 -10.09 8.68
N GLN A 44 -12.38 -11.39 8.91
CA GLN A 44 -11.37 -12.19 9.60
C GLN A 44 -10.18 -12.40 8.67
N LYS A 45 -8.98 -12.06 9.15
CA LYS A 45 -7.73 -12.36 8.45
C LYS A 45 -7.36 -13.81 8.77
N ALA A 46 -7.44 -14.69 7.77
CA ALA A 46 -6.82 -16.00 7.90
C ALA A 46 -5.29 -15.82 7.89
N LYS A 47 -4.58 -16.62 8.69
CA LYS A 47 -3.16 -16.43 9.06
C LYS A 47 -2.15 -16.40 7.90
N ASP A 48 -2.57 -16.58 6.66
CA ASP A 48 -1.69 -16.53 5.48
C ASP A 48 -2.35 -15.97 4.21
N ILE A 49 -3.50 -15.30 4.33
CA ILE A 49 -4.20 -14.73 3.16
C ILE A 49 -4.21 -13.21 3.31
N GLU A 50 -3.43 -12.51 2.47
CA GLU A 50 -3.52 -11.05 2.29
C GLU A 50 -4.89 -10.70 1.68
N ILE A 51 -5.90 -10.53 2.53
CA ILE A 51 -7.23 -10.07 2.13
C ILE A 51 -7.11 -8.60 1.72
N ARG A 52 -7.10 -8.32 0.41
CA ARG A 52 -7.28 -6.98 -0.17
C ARG A 52 -8.68 -6.47 0.19
N ILE A 53 -8.79 -5.72 1.29
CA ILE A 53 -9.99 -4.93 1.59
C ILE A 53 -9.81 -3.55 0.94
N PRO A 54 -10.70 -3.13 0.03
CA PRO A 54 -10.69 -1.76 -0.51
C PRO A 54 -10.81 -0.75 0.64
N GLY A 55 -9.78 0.09 0.81
CA GLY A 55 -9.68 1.05 1.91
C GLY A 55 -8.72 0.66 3.05
N PHE A 56 -8.06 -0.50 3.00
CA PHE A 56 -7.16 -1.00 4.05
C PHE A 56 -5.67 -1.04 3.72
N GLY A 57 -5.31 -0.71 2.48
CA GLY A 57 -3.91 -0.58 2.12
C GLY A 57 -3.43 0.78 2.55
N GLY A 58 -2.54 0.84 3.55
CA GLY A 58 -1.81 2.08 3.85
C GLY A 58 -1.22 2.64 2.56
N GLY A 59 -1.59 3.88 2.23
CA GLY A 59 -1.10 4.56 1.04
C GLY A 59 0.42 4.71 1.06
N VAL A 60 0.99 5.08 -0.08
CA VAL A 60 2.40 5.47 -0.14
C VAL A 60 2.51 6.89 0.40
N LYS A 61 3.39 7.11 1.38
CA LYS A 61 3.60 8.46 1.93
C LYS A 61 4.41 9.28 0.95
N GLU A 62 4.13 10.57 0.84
CA GLU A 62 4.89 11.49 -0.02
C GLU A 62 6.39 11.48 0.28
N LYS A 63 6.76 11.35 1.56
CA LYS A 63 8.17 11.19 1.98
C LYS A 63 8.84 9.96 1.35
N ASP A 64 8.13 8.84 1.26
CA ASP A 64 8.68 7.61 0.69
C ASP A 64 8.93 7.78 -0.82
N ILE A 65 8.01 8.47 -1.52
CA ILE A 65 8.16 8.82 -2.94
C ILE A 65 9.35 9.75 -3.14
N ALA A 66 9.49 10.80 -2.34
CA ALA A 66 10.59 11.75 -2.44
C ALA A 66 11.97 11.08 -2.22
N VAL A 67 12.06 10.19 -1.23
CA VAL A 67 13.28 9.41 -0.97
C VAL A 67 13.59 8.47 -2.15
N PHE A 68 12.58 7.74 -2.64
CA PHE A 68 12.71 6.89 -3.82
C PHE A 68 13.25 7.68 -5.02
N THR A 69 12.63 8.81 -5.36
CA THR A 69 13.01 9.61 -6.54
C THR A 69 14.45 10.12 -6.44
N ARG A 70 14.88 10.56 -5.26
CA ARG A 70 16.26 11.01 -5.05
C ARG A 70 17.27 9.87 -5.19
N GLN A 71 16.99 8.72 -4.58
CA GLN A 71 17.87 7.55 -4.68
C GLN A 71 17.93 7.03 -6.12
N PHE A 72 16.78 6.98 -6.79
CA PHE A 72 16.67 6.60 -8.19
C PHE A 72 17.48 7.52 -9.09
N ALA A 73 17.31 8.85 -8.97
CA ALA A 73 18.09 9.82 -9.72
C ALA A 73 19.60 9.62 -9.52
N THR A 74 20.04 9.45 -8.26
CA THR A 74 21.46 9.23 -7.94
C THR A 74 22.03 7.99 -8.64
N MET A 75 21.26 6.89 -8.68
CA MET A 75 21.71 5.67 -9.35
C MET A 75 21.71 5.79 -10.87
N ILE A 76 20.73 6.48 -11.45
CA ILE A 76 20.68 6.77 -12.88
C ILE A 76 21.86 7.67 -13.28
N ASP A 77 22.16 8.71 -12.50
CA ASP A 77 23.31 9.60 -12.72
C ASP A 77 24.65 8.85 -12.58
N ALA A 78 24.71 7.83 -11.73
CA ALA A 78 25.85 6.92 -11.60
C ALA A 78 25.95 5.89 -12.75
N GLY A 79 25.02 5.90 -13.70
CA GLY A 79 25.04 5.04 -14.89
C GLY A 79 24.51 3.62 -14.66
N LEU A 80 23.81 3.36 -13.54
CA LEU A 80 23.21 2.05 -13.33
C LEU A 80 22.04 1.83 -14.31
N PRO A 81 21.88 0.62 -14.86
CA PRO A 81 20.73 0.25 -15.67
C PRO A 81 19.41 0.49 -14.93
N LEU A 82 18.44 1.08 -15.63
CA LEU A 82 17.13 1.44 -15.07
C LEU A 82 16.44 0.27 -14.34
N VAL A 83 16.42 -0.92 -14.95
CA VAL A 83 15.80 -2.12 -14.37
C VAL A 83 16.49 -2.51 -13.06
N GLN A 84 17.82 -2.39 -12.99
CA GLN A 84 18.60 -2.67 -11.79
C GLN A 84 18.29 -1.66 -10.67
N CYS A 85 18.19 -0.36 -11.01
CA CYS A 85 17.80 0.67 -10.05
C CYS A 85 16.43 0.38 -9.42
N LEU A 86 15.45 -0.01 -10.24
CA LEU A 86 14.10 -0.36 -9.76
C LEU A 86 14.11 -1.60 -8.86
N GLU A 87 14.92 -2.60 -9.19
CA GLU A 87 15.05 -3.82 -8.39
C GLU A 87 15.65 -3.55 -7.01
N ILE A 88 16.74 -2.79 -6.96
CA ILE A 88 17.40 -2.40 -5.72
C ILE A 88 16.43 -1.62 -4.84
N LEU A 89 15.75 -0.59 -5.37
CA LEU A 89 14.81 0.22 -4.60
C LEU A 89 13.58 -0.54 -4.15
N ALA A 90 13.05 -1.45 -4.98
CA ALA A 90 11.93 -2.28 -4.59
C ALA A 90 12.29 -3.20 -3.40
N SER A 91 13.48 -3.81 -3.42
CA SER A 91 13.92 -4.70 -2.33
C SER A 91 14.10 -3.95 -1.00
N GLN A 92 14.51 -2.69 -1.05
CA GLN A 92 14.72 -1.84 0.14
C GLN A 92 13.45 -1.17 0.65
N GLN A 93 12.35 -1.19 -0.11
CA GLN A 93 11.15 -0.42 0.23
C GLN A 93 10.33 -1.08 1.35
N PRO A 94 10.19 -0.47 2.55
CA PRO A 94 9.39 -1.02 3.65
C PRO A 94 7.88 -1.06 3.35
N ASN A 95 7.37 -0.13 2.55
CA ASN A 95 5.96 -0.09 2.21
C ASN A 95 5.63 -1.16 1.17
N LYS A 96 4.86 -2.19 1.55
CA LYS A 96 4.46 -3.29 0.66
C LYS A 96 3.70 -2.82 -0.58
N VAL A 97 2.84 -1.80 -0.45
CA VAL A 97 2.07 -1.25 -1.57
C VAL A 97 3.02 -0.59 -2.56
N PHE A 98 3.98 0.19 -2.06
CA PHE A 98 4.95 0.84 -2.92
C PHE A 98 5.91 -0.16 -3.55
N ARG A 99 6.41 -1.13 -2.77
CA ARG A 99 7.26 -2.23 -3.26
C ARG A 99 6.62 -2.96 -4.43
N LYS A 100 5.34 -3.33 -4.31
CA LYS A 100 4.62 -4.01 -5.38
C LYS A 100 4.51 -3.15 -6.62
N ALA A 101 4.19 -1.87 -6.48
CA ALA A 101 4.12 -0.96 -7.62
C ALA A 101 5.47 -0.81 -8.33
N LEU A 102 6.58 -0.75 -7.59
CA LEU A 102 7.94 -0.71 -8.17
C LEU A 102 8.30 -1.99 -8.92
N GLN A 103 7.87 -3.15 -8.40
CA GLN A 103 8.05 -4.45 -9.09
C GLN A 103 7.23 -4.52 -10.38
N ASP A 104 5.98 -4.06 -10.35
CA ASP A 104 5.12 -4.00 -11.54
C ASP A 104 5.75 -3.07 -12.61
N ILE A 105 6.26 -1.91 -12.20
CA ILE A 105 6.96 -0.96 -13.09
C ILE A 105 8.22 -1.60 -13.68
N ARG A 106 9.04 -2.27 -12.86
CA ARG A 106 10.24 -2.99 -13.32
C ARG A 106 9.88 -4.00 -14.41
N GLN A 107 8.86 -4.81 -14.16
CA GLN A 107 8.44 -5.87 -15.08
C GLN A 107 7.90 -5.31 -16.40
N ASP A 108 7.16 -4.20 -16.36
CA ASP A 108 6.71 -3.51 -17.57
C ASP A 108 7.88 -2.98 -18.41
N VAL A 109 8.88 -2.39 -17.77
CA VAL A 109 10.06 -1.86 -18.47
C VAL A 109 10.94 -2.97 -19.01
N GLU A 110 11.12 -4.05 -18.24
CA GLU A 110 11.81 -5.27 -18.67
C GLU A 110 11.10 -5.92 -19.87
N GLY A 111 9.76 -5.83 -19.92
CA GLY A 111 8.92 -6.25 -21.05
C GLY A 111 8.93 -5.29 -22.25
N GLY A 112 9.72 -4.21 -22.21
CA GLY A 112 9.89 -3.26 -23.31
C GLY A 112 8.97 -2.04 -23.27
N SER A 113 8.19 -1.84 -22.21
CA SER A 113 7.43 -0.60 -22.03
C SER A 113 8.35 0.56 -21.67
N THR A 114 7.96 1.78 -22.03
CA THR A 114 8.68 2.97 -21.55
C THR A 114 8.44 3.16 -20.05
N PHE A 115 9.43 3.69 -19.35
CA PHE A 115 9.32 3.98 -17.92
C PHE A 115 8.14 4.92 -17.61
N ALA A 116 7.91 5.93 -18.46
CA ALA A 116 6.78 6.84 -18.33
C ALA A 116 5.42 6.11 -18.44
N ASN A 117 5.28 5.15 -19.36
CA ASN A 117 4.06 4.37 -19.50
C ASN A 117 3.84 3.44 -18.30
N ALA A 118 4.90 2.82 -17.79
CA ALA A 118 4.85 1.99 -16.59
C ALA A 118 4.43 2.81 -15.34
N LEU A 119 4.95 4.03 -15.17
CA LEU A 119 4.55 4.94 -14.09
C LEU A 119 3.07 5.33 -14.18
N LYS A 120 2.56 5.63 -15.38
CA LYS A 120 1.15 6.00 -15.60
C LYS A 120 0.16 4.91 -15.18
N LYS A 121 0.57 3.64 -15.18
CA LYS A 121 -0.26 2.52 -14.69
C LYS A 121 -0.39 2.50 -13.16
N GLN A 122 0.37 3.32 -12.44
CA GLN A 122 0.34 3.42 -10.98
C GLN A 122 -0.19 4.80 -10.50
N PRO A 123 -1.41 5.23 -10.91
CA PRO A 123 -1.93 6.58 -10.68
C PRO A 123 -2.20 6.91 -9.20
N LYS A 124 -2.25 5.89 -8.35
CA LYS A 124 -2.45 6.05 -6.90
C LYS A 124 -1.19 6.48 -6.16
N ILE A 125 -0.03 6.37 -6.80
CA ILE A 125 1.29 6.60 -6.20
C ILE A 125 1.99 7.72 -6.97
N PHE A 126 2.01 7.61 -8.29
CA PHE A 126 2.52 8.64 -9.17
C PHE A 126 1.32 9.34 -9.79
N SER A 127 0.94 10.49 -9.20
CA SER A 127 -0.05 11.37 -9.84
C SER A 127 0.49 11.83 -11.20
N GLN A 128 -0.39 12.31 -12.08
CA GLN A 128 0.05 12.92 -13.34
C GLN A 128 1.01 14.07 -13.03
N LEU A 129 2.30 13.84 -13.26
CA LEU A 129 3.27 14.88 -13.59
C LEU A 129 2.98 15.35 -15.01
#